data_AF-A0A6A2J8N9-F1
#
_entry.id   AF-A0A6A2J8N9-F1
#
_cell.length_a   1.000
_cell.length_b   1.000
_cell.length_c   1.000
_cell.angle_alpha   90.00
_cell.angle_beta   90.00
_cell.angle_gamma   90.00
#
_symmetry.space_group_name_H-M   'P 1'
#
loop_
_entity.id
_entity.type
_entity.pdbx_description
1 polymer ?
#
loop_
_entity_poly.entity_id
_entity_poly.type
_entity_poly.pdbx_seq_one_letter_code
_entity_poly.pdbx_strand_id
1 'polypeptide(L)'
;MEWFDKISEFMEGLPEWLQAHPRYGYLIVAGILLLWLVGIVCGWRWTYSRPGSWEGNFWLGTLGERSYRFWLGLIVAAATGCALLLFFVTG
;
A
#
# COMPACT_ATOMS: atom_id res chain seq x y z
N MET A 1 -6.12 -30.03 -8.85
CA MET A 1 -6.60 -28.70 -8.40
C MET A 1 -6.37 -28.44 -6.91
N GLU A 2 -5.84 -29.40 -6.14
CA GLU A 2 -5.62 -29.25 -4.68
C GLU A 2 -4.78 -28.04 -4.22
N TRP A 3 -3.90 -27.51 -5.07
CA TRP A 3 -3.08 -26.34 -4.68
C TRP A 3 -3.93 -25.06 -4.57
N PHE A 4 -5.01 -24.93 -5.35
CA PHE A 4 -5.95 -23.82 -5.25
C PHE A 4 -6.81 -23.96 -3.99
N ASP A 5 -7.27 -25.18 -3.69
CA ASP A 5 -8.08 -25.46 -2.50
C ASP A 5 -7.31 -25.13 -1.20
N LYS A 6 -6.00 -25.43 -1.17
CA LYS A 6 -5.11 -25.02 -0.07
C LYS A 6 -4.96 -23.50 0.06
N ILE A 7 -4.96 -22.78 -1.07
CA ILE A 7 -4.88 -21.31 -1.05
C ILE A 7 -6.20 -20.72 -0.57
N SER A 8 -7.35 -21.26 -0.99
CA SER A 8 -8.65 -20.79 -0.52
C SER A 8 -8.82 -21.04 0.98
N GLU A 9 -8.48 -22.24 1.47
CA GLU A 9 -8.54 -22.56 2.89
C GLU A 9 -7.64 -21.63 3.72
N PHE A 10 -6.44 -21.32 3.23
CA PHE A 10 -5.56 -20.33 3.85
C PHE A 10 -6.16 -18.91 3.82
N MET A 11 -6.76 -18.49 2.71
CA MET A 11 -7.43 -17.18 2.60
C MET A 11 -8.64 -17.06 3.53
N GLU A 12 -9.38 -18.14 3.75
CA GLU A 12 -10.52 -18.18 4.66
C GLU A 12 -10.11 -18.07 6.13
N GLY A 13 -8.99 -18.69 6.53
CA GLY A 13 -8.46 -18.59 7.90
C GLY A 13 -7.65 -17.31 8.20
N LEU A 14 -7.21 -16.58 7.17
CA LEU A 14 -6.40 -15.37 7.32
C LEU A 14 -7.12 -14.23 8.09
N PRO A 15 -8.41 -13.94 7.84
CA PRO A 15 -9.19 -12.98 8.62
C PRO A 15 -9.27 -13.31 10.11
N GLU A 16 -9.46 -14.58 10.45
CA GLU A 16 -9.61 -15.06 11.83
C GLU A 16 -8.28 -14.95 12.58
N TRP A 17 -7.19 -15.36 11.92
CA TRP A 17 -5.84 -15.18 12.44
C TRP A 17 -5.48 -13.69 12.62
N LEU A 18 -5.90 -12.84 11.68
CA LEU A 18 -5.67 -11.39 11.77
C LEU A 18 -6.47 -10.76 12.92
N GLN A 19 -7.68 -11.23 13.18
CA GLN A 19 -8.47 -10.82 14.35
C GLN A 19 -7.81 -11.28 15.67
N ALA A 20 -7.21 -12.46 15.70
CA ALA A 20 -6.49 -12.96 16.86
C ALA A 20 -5.18 -12.18 17.13
N HIS A 21 -4.56 -11.65 16.08
CA HIS A 21 -3.34 -10.84 16.19
C HIS A 21 -3.44 -9.52 15.41
N PRO A 22 -4.26 -8.57 15.90
CA PRO A 22 -4.60 -7.34 15.17
C PRO A 22 -3.37 -6.50 14.78
N ARG A 23 -2.28 -6.62 15.55
CA ARG A 23 -1.00 -5.97 15.26
C ARG A 23 -0.42 -6.33 13.89
N TYR A 24 -0.58 -7.57 13.42
CA TYR A 24 -0.03 -7.98 12.12
C TYR A 24 -0.76 -7.31 10.94
N GLY A 25 -1.93 -6.71 11.18
CA GLY A 25 -2.59 -5.83 10.23
C GLY A 25 -1.70 -4.65 9.83
N TYR A 26 -0.92 -4.10 10.77
CA TYR A 26 0.02 -3.03 10.46
C TYR A 26 1.13 -3.48 9.50
N LEU A 27 1.58 -4.74 9.58
CA LEU A 27 2.58 -5.28 8.64
C LEU A 27 1.99 -5.51 7.24
N ILE A 28 0.74 -5.96 7.14
CA ILE A 28 0.04 -6.08 5.86
C ILE A 28 -0.09 -4.70 5.21
N VAL A 29 -0.54 -3.70 5.97
CA VAL A 29 -0.63 -2.31 5.51
C VAL A 29 0.75 -1.78 5.08
N ALA A 30 1.78 -1.98 5.90
CA ALA A 30 3.15 -1.58 5.56
C ALA A 30 3.64 -2.27 4.27
N GLY A 31 3.36 -3.55 4.08
CA GLY A 31 3.70 -4.29 2.86
C GLY A 31 3.02 -3.73 1.61
N ILE A 32 1.73 -3.39 1.70
CA ILE A 32 0.99 -2.74 0.61
C ILE A 32 1.57 -1.36 0.30
N LEU A 33 1.87 -0.56 1.33
CA LEU A 33 2.46 0.77 1.16
C LEU A 33 3.87 0.69 0.54
N LEU A 34 4.67 -0.31 0.93
CA LEU A 34 5.99 -0.55 0.31
C LEU A 34 5.85 -0.94 -1.17
N LEU A 35 4.91 -1.82 -1.51
CA LEU A 35 4.64 -2.17 -2.91
C LEU A 35 4.20 -0.94 -3.71
N TRP A 36 3.36 -0.09 -3.12
CA TRP A 36 2.96 1.16 -3.73
C TRP A 36 4.14 2.11 -3.92
N LEU A 37 5.01 2.24 -2.92
CA LEU A 37 6.24 3.04 -2.99
C LEU A 37 7.16 2.56 -4.12
N VAL A 38 7.35 1.25 -4.23
CA VAL A 38 8.09 0.62 -5.34
C VAL A 38 7.46 1.02 -6.68
N GLY A 39 6.15 0.95 -6.80
CA GLY A 39 5.47 1.36 -8.03
C GLY A 39 5.65 2.85 -8.36
N ILE A 40 5.65 3.74 -7.37
CA ILE A 40 5.94 5.17 -7.57
C ILE A 40 7.38 5.39 -8.03
N VAL A 41 8.35 4.70 -7.43
CA VAL A 41 9.78 4.77 -7.80
C VAL A 41 10.01 4.21 -9.20
N CYS A 42 9.45 3.04 -9.50
CA CYS A 42 9.53 2.38 -10.81
C CYS A 42 8.72 3.08 -11.91
N GLY A 43 7.91 4.09 -11.58
CA GLY A 43 7.16 4.86 -12.59
C GLY A 43 5.93 4.13 -13.13
N TRP A 44 5.31 3.28 -12.32
CA TRP A 44 4.06 2.62 -12.69
C TRP A 44 2.91 3.63 -12.69
N ARG A 45 2.45 4.01 -13.88
CA ARG A 45 1.43 5.07 -14.05
C ARG A 45 0.19 4.87 -13.20
N TRP A 46 -0.26 3.64 -12.97
CA TRP A 46 -1.45 3.35 -12.14
C TRP A 46 -1.28 3.72 -10.65
N THR A 47 -0.05 3.90 -10.18
CA THR A 47 0.23 4.25 -8.77
C THR A 47 0.17 5.75 -8.48
N TYR A 48 0.23 6.61 -9.49
CA TYR A 48 0.24 8.07 -9.32
C TYR A 48 -0.62 8.83 -10.33
N SER A 49 -1.21 8.16 -11.32
CA SER A 49 -2.17 8.75 -12.25
C SER A 49 -3.49 7.99 -12.19
N ARG A 50 -4.60 8.72 -12.20
CA ARG A 50 -5.94 8.13 -12.34
C ARG A 50 -6.39 8.23 -13.79
N PRO A 51 -6.55 7.11 -14.52
CA PRO A 51 -7.08 7.15 -15.87
C PRO A 51 -8.51 7.72 -15.85
N GLY A 52 -8.79 8.72 -16.70
CA GLY A 52 -10.14 9.25 -16.91
C GLY A 52 -10.67 10.25 -15.86
N SER A 53 -9.90 10.61 -14.83
CA SER A 53 -10.32 11.60 -13.83
C SER A 53 -9.50 12.89 -13.95
N TRP A 54 -10.13 14.00 -14.35
CA TRP A 54 -9.48 15.32 -14.39
C TRP A 54 -9.12 15.76 -12.97
N GLU A 55 -10.07 15.76 -12.03
CA GLU A 55 -9.84 16.18 -10.64
C GLU A 55 -8.76 15.34 -9.95
N GLY A 56 -8.74 14.03 -10.19
CA GLY A 56 -7.75 13.12 -9.63
C GLY A 56 -6.32 13.38 -10.12
N ASN A 57 -6.16 14.03 -11.29
CA ASN A 57 -4.87 14.38 -11.85
C ASN A 57 -4.56 15.89 -11.74
N PHE A 58 -5.36 16.67 -11.00
CA PHE A 58 -5.14 18.12 -10.84
C PHE A 58 -3.73 18.40 -10.33
N TRP A 59 -3.35 17.82 -9.19
CA TRP A 59 -2.02 17.98 -8.59
C TRP A 59 -0.88 17.44 -9.46
N LEU A 60 -1.14 16.36 -10.22
CA LEU A 60 -0.19 15.82 -11.20
C LEU A 60 0.08 16.84 -12.32
N GLY A 61 -0.97 17.50 -12.81
CA GLY A 61 -0.88 18.55 -13.84
C GLY A 61 -0.23 19.84 -13.33
N THR A 62 -0.52 20.25 -12.08
CA THR A 62 0.01 21.50 -11.49
C THR A 62 1.47 21.37 -11.06
N LEU A 63 1.85 20.28 -10.40
CA LEU A 63 3.20 20.09 -9.87
C LEU A 63 4.16 19.48 -10.90
N GLY A 64 3.61 18.88 -11.95
CA GLY A 64 4.37 18.06 -12.91
C GLY A 64 4.70 16.68 -12.34
N GLU A 65 4.88 15.71 -13.24
CA GLU A 65 5.02 14.30 -12.90
C GLU A 65 6.16 14.03 -11.89
N ARG A 66 7.31 14.66 -12.07
CA ARG A 66 8.49 14.43 -11.22
C ARG A 66 8.30 14.95 -9.79
N SER A 67 7.74 16.14 -9.63
CA SER A 67 7.50 16.74 -8.30
C SER A 67 6.37 16.01 -7.59
N TYR A 68 5.29 15.69 -8.30
CA TYR A 68 4.17 14.95 -7.75
C TYR A 68 4.58 13.57 -7.23
N ARG A 69 5.36 12.80 -8.02
CA ARG A 69 5.87 11.49 -7.61
C ARG A 69 6.77 11.57 -6.38
N PHE A 70 7.59 12.61 -6.27
CA PHE A 70 8.44 12.83 -5.10
C PHE A 70 7.60 13.07 -3.83
N TRP A 71 6.64 14.00 -3.87
CA TRP A 71 5.78 14.30 -2.73
C TRP A 71 4.87 13.12 -2.35
N LEU A 72 4.30 12.44 -3.34
CA LEU A 72 3.50 11.24 -3.11
C LEU A 72 4.35 10.13 -2.48
N GLY A 73 5.55 9.90 -3.00
CA GLY A 73 6.51 8.95 -2.43
C GLY A 73 6.87 9.29 -0.98
N LEU A 74 7.07 10.57 -0.65
CA LEU A 74 7.35 11.02 0.70
C LEU A 74 6.18 10.72 1.65
N ILE A 75 4.94 10.98 1.23
CA ILE A 75 3.73 10.67 2.02
C ILE A 75 3.60 9.17 2.24
N VAL A 76 3.78 8.36 1.20
CA VAL A 76 3.69 6.89 1.30
C VAL A 76 4.79 6.33 2.19
N ALA A 77 6.02 6.87 2.09
CA ALA A 77 7.13 6.49 2.97
C ALA A 77 6.84 6.85 4.44
N ALA A 78 6.30 8.04 4.70
CA ALA A 78 5.90 8.45 6.05
C ALA A 78 4.79 7.55 6.60
N ALA A 79 3.76 7.25 5.81
CA ALA A 79 2.68 6.34 6.20
C ALA A 79 3.20 4.92 6.48
N THR A 80 4.16 4.43 5.69
CA THR A 80 4.83 3.15 5.92
C THR A 80 5.56 3.16 7.26
N GLY A 81 6.32 4.22 7.53
CA GLY A 81 7.02 4.41 8.81
C GLY A 81 6.04 4.42 9.98
N CYS A 82 4.93 5.15 9.87
CA CYS A 82 3.88 5.16 10.89
C CYS A 82 3.27 3.77 11.13
N ALA A 83 2.98 3.01 10.06
CA ALA A 83 2.46 1.65 10.19
C ALA A 83 3.45 0.73 10.93
N LEU A 84 4.74 0.80 10.59
CA LEU A 84 5.78 0.05 11.28
C LEU A 84 5.94 0.50 12.75
N LEU A 85 5.90 1.80 13.03
CA LEU A 85 5.93 2.33 14.39
C LEU A 85 4.75 1.81 15.22
N LEU A 86 3.53 1.82 14.66
CA LEU A 86 2.35 1.26 15.32
C LEU A 86 2.52 -0.23 15.60
N PHE A 87 3.11 -0.99 14.67
CA PHE A 87 3.43 -2.41 14.90
C PHE A 87 4.36 -2.62 16.11
N PHE A 88 5.41 -1.80 16.24
CA PHE A 88 6.34 -1.90 17.37
C PHE A 88 5.75 -1.40 18.69
N VAL A 89 4.93 -0.34 18.66
CA VAL A 89 4.34 0.26 19.87
C VAL A 89 3.18 -0.57 20.42
N THR A 90 2.44 -1.27 19.55
CA THR A 90 1.35 -2.18 19.95
C THR A 90 1.84 -3.60 20.24
N GLY A 91 3.17 -3.82 20.23
CA GLY A 91 3.86 -5.10 20.30
C GLY A 91 4.15 -5.61 21.70
#